data_AF-A0A4Q0ZIT6-F1
#
_entry.id   AF-A0A4Q0ZIT6-F1
#
_cell.length_a   1.000
_cell.length_b   1.000
_cell.length_c   1.000
_cell.angle_alpha   90.00
_cell.angle_beta   90.00
_cell.angle_gamma   90.00
#
_symmetry.space_group_name_H-M   'P 1'
#
loop_
_entity.id
_entity.type
_entity.pdbx_description
1 polymer ?
#
loop_
_entity_poly.entity_id
_entity_poly.type
_entity_poly.pdbx_seq_one_letter_code
_entity_poly.pdbx_strand_id
1 'polypeptide(L)'
;MQHHDLELKHIASVDDKRYFISTIRMLVRHTWLDQHDNVSVYETMIFKKENGKVLYLEPIYTKRYDAYDKAIDGHQYVIENIKNIVKKSLENE
;
A
#
# COMPACT_ATOMS: atom_id res chain seq x y z
N MET A 1 9.21 -1.07 -21.99
CA MET A 1 9.91 -1.82 -20.91
C MET A 1 8.85 -2.59 -20.15
N GLN A 2 9.00 -3.91 -19.99
CA GLN A 2 8.11 -4.68 -19.12
C GLN A 2 8.47 -4.30 -17.68
N HIS A 3 7.56 -3.65 -16.96
CA HIS A 3 7.75 -3.41 -15.53
C HIS A 3 7.67 -4.77 -14.82
N HIS A 4 8.84 -5.32 -14.49
CA HIS A 4 8.96 -6.43 -13.56
C HIS A 4 8.27 -6.04 -12.24
N ASP A 5 7.61 -7.00 -11.63
CA ASP A 5 6.60 -6.80 -10.59
C ASP A 5 6.95 -5.71 -9.56
N LEU A 6 6.09 -4.70 -9.44
CA LEU A 6 6.30 -3.61 -8.47
C LEU A 6 6.13 -4.18 -7.06
N GLU A 7 7.21 -4.18 -6.28
CA GLU A 7 7.20 -4.49 -4.85
C GLU A 7 8.07 -3.47 -4.10
N LEU A 8 7.44 -2.46 -3.51
CA LEU A 8 8.11 -1.45 -2.70
C LEU A 8 7.84 -1.71 -1.22
N LYS A 9 8.87 -1.55 -0.38
CA LYS A 9 8.79 -1.77 1.06
C LYS A 9 9.52 -0.67 1.79
N HIS A 10 8.90 -0.13 2.84
CA HIS A 10 9.50 0.87 3.71
C HIS A 10 9.09 0.63 5.17
N ILE A 11 10.02 0.89 6.09
CA ILE A 11 9.72 0.87 7.54
C ILE A 11 9.81 2.30 8.04
N ALA A 12 8.71 2.81 8.56
CA ALA A 12 8.64 4.14 9.16
C ALA A 12 8.41 4.04 10.67
N SER A 13 8.88 5.04 11.41
CA SER A 13 8.63 5.19 12.84
C SER A 13 7.80 6.45 13.09
N VAL A 14 6.70 6.33 13.83
CA VAL A 14 5.85 7.44 14.26
C VAL A 14 5.54 7.25 15.74
N ASP A 15 5.92 8.23 16.57
CA ASP A 15 5.65 8.26 18.02
C ASP A 15 5.95 6.90 18.70
N ASP A 16 7.18 6.43 18.53
CA ASP A 16 7.74 5.15 19.02
C ASP A 16 7.10 3.86 18.48
N LYS A 17 6.10 3.96 17.61
CA LYS A 17 5.50 2.83 16.91
C LYS A 17 6.14 2.66 15.53
N ARG A 18 6.33 1.40 15.11
CA ARG A 18 6.85 1.07 13.78
C ARG A 18 5.71 0.68 12.86
N TYR A 19 5.84 1.10 11.60
CA TYR A 19 4.88 0.83 10.55
C TYR A 19 5.60 0.24 9.34
N PHE A 20 4.94 -0.70 8.68
CA PHE A 20 5.40 -1.31 7.45
C PHE A 20 4.54 -0.81 6.30
N ILE A 21 5.16 -0.09 5.36
CA ILE A 21 4.53 0.43 4.16
C ILE A 21 4.91 -0.50 3.01
N SER A 22 3.93 -1.00 2.28
CA SER A 22 4.13 -1.94 1.18
C SER A 22 3.32 -1.51 -0.03
N THR A 23 3.93 -1.50 -1.21
CA THR A 23 3.21 -1.33 -2.49
C THR A 23 3.45 -2.54 -3.35
N ILE A 24 2.38 -3.22 -3.76
CA ILE A 24 2.45 -4.42 -4.59
C ILE A 24 1.63 -4.26 -5.86
N ARG A 25 2.08 -4.89 -6.96
CA ARG A 25 1.26 -5.12 -8.15
C ARG A 25 0.35 -6.33 -7.93
N MET A 26 -0.90 -6.22 -8.35
CA MET A 26 -1.87 -7.31 -8.38
C MET A 26 -2.54 -7.37 -9.75
N LEU A 27 -2.82 -8.58 -10.20
CA LEU A 27 -3.67 -8.81 -11.38
C LEU A 27 -5.10 -9.05 -10.90
N VAL A 28 -6.01 -8.16 -11.26
CA VAL A 28 -7.44 -8.32 -10.95
C VAL A 28 -8.20 -8.75 -12.19
N ARG A 29 -9.08 -9.74 -12.02
CA ARG A 29 -10.06 -10.12 -13.04
C ARG A 29 -11.30 -9.26 -12.85
N HIS A 30 -11.67 -8.49 -13.87
CA HIS A 30 -12.98 -7.87 -13.91
C HIS A 30 -13.99 -8.88 -14.48
N THR A 31 -15.04 -9.19 -13.72
CA THR A 31 -16.14 -10.08 -14.14
C THR A 31 -17.21 -9.38 -14.99
N TRP A 32 -17.04 -8.10 -15.31
CA TRP A 32 -18.10 -7.26 -15.89
C TRP A 32 -17.97 -6.97 -17.39
N LEU A 33 -16.79 -7.15 -17.96
CA LEU A 33 -16.55 -7.04 -19.40
C LEU A 33 -16.21 -8.45 -19.87
N ASP A 34 -16.87 -8.93 -20.93
CA ASP A 34 -16.53 -10.17 -21.66
C ASP A 34 -15.15 -10.08 -22.36
N GLN A 35 -14.18 -9.42 -21.73
CA GLN A 35 -12.80 -9.30 -22.15
C GLN A 35 -11.94 -10.01 -21.10
N HIS A 36 -11.31 -11.10 -21.52
CA HIS A 36 -10.44 -11.95 -20.71
C HIS A 36 -9.09 -11.30 -20.34
N ASP A 37 -9.04 -9.97 -20.20
CA ASP A 37 -7.80 -9.25 -19.96
C ASP A 37 -7.60 -8.99 -18.47
N ASN A 38 -6.50 -9.53 -17.92
CA ASN A 38 -6.09 -9.23 -16.55
C ASN A 38 -5.63 -7.77 -16.48
N VAL A 39 -6.28 -6.96 -15.65
CA VAL A 39 -5.86 -5.57 -15.42
C VAL A 39 -4.84 -5.55 -14.29
N SER A 40 -3.70 -4.89 -14.51
CA SER A 40 -2.72 -4.65 -13.46
C SER A 40 -3.17 -3.46 -12.61
N VAL A 41 -3.40 -3.71 -11.33
CA VAL A 41 -3.61 -2.68 -10.32
C VAL A 41 -2.46 -2.71 -9.33
N TYR A 42 -2.23 -1.60 -8.66
CA TYR A 42 -1.19 -1.49 -7.64
C TYR A 42 -1.84 -1.05 -6.34
N GLU A 43 -1.39 -1.58 -5.22
CA GLU A 43 -2.00 -1.28 -3.93
C GLU A 43 -0.91 -0.97 -2.92
N THR A 44 -1.03 0.21 -2.29
CA THR A 44 -0.19 0.62 -1.16
C THR A 44 -0.94 0.40 0.13
N MET A 45 -0.32 -0.32 1.07
CA MET A 45 -0.85 -0.65 2.37
C MET A 45 0.11 -0.22 3.48
N ILE A 46 -0.43 0.11 4.64
CA ILE A 46 0.34 0.41 5.85
C ILE A 46 -0.12 -0.52 6.96
N PHE A 47 0.83 -1.19 7.61
CA PHE A 47 0.58 -2.13 8.69
C PHE A 47 1.30 -1.70 9.97
N LYS A 48 0.67 -1.96 11.12
CA LYS A 48 1.34 -1.84 12.42
C LYS A 48 2.43 -2.92 12.53
N LYS A 49 3.58 -2.56 13.10
CA LYS A 49 4.67 -3.49 13.44
C LYS A 49 4.89 -3.51 14.95
N GLU A 50 4.53 -4.61 15.58
CA GLU A 50 4.58 -4.81 17.03
C GLU A 50 5.45 -6.03 17.36
N ASN A 51 6.32 -5.90 18.37
CA ASN A 51 7.22 -6.98 18.80
C ASN A 51 8.03 -7.62 17.65
N GLY A 52 8.44 -6.79 16.68
CA GLY A 52 9.20 -7.21 15.51
C GLY A 52 8.37 -7.88 14.40
N LYS A 53 7.07 -8.12 14.61
CA LYS A 53 6.15 -8.75 13.64
C LYS A 53 5.25 -7.72 12.98
N VAL A 54 4.94 -7.94 11.70
CA VAL A 54 3.98 -7.12 10.95
C VAL A 54 2.59 -7.74 11.09
N LEU A 55 1.59 -6.92 11.42
CA LEU A 55 0.20 -7.34 11.54
C LEU A 55 -0.51 -7.19 10.19
N TYR A 56 -0.42 -8.20 9.33
CA TYR A 56 -0.91 -8.14 7.93
C TYR A 56 -2.44 -8.19 7.76
N LEU A 57 -3.18 -8.62 8.78
CA LEU A 57 -4.63 -8.82 8.67
C LEU A 57 -5.42 -7.50 8.75
N GLU A 58 -4.81 -6.45 9.31
CA GLU A 58 -5.49 -5.19 9.62
C GLU A 58 -4.63 -4.01 9.13
N PRO A 59 -4.61 -3.74 7.81
CA PRO A 59 -3.96 -2.54 7.30
C PRO A 59 -4.70 -1.30 7.82
N ILE A 60 -3.95 -0.34 8.35
CA ILE A 60 -4.48 0.94 8.82
C ILE A 60 -4.71 1.93 7.67
N TYR A 61 -4.23 1.57 6.48
CA TYR A 61 -4.37 2.36 5.27
C TYR A 61 -4.26 1.43 4.07
N THR A 62 -5.13 1.65 3.09
CA THR A 62 -5.09 0.99 1.79
C THR A 62 -5.43 1.99 0.70
N LYS A 63 -4.64 2.04 -0.37
CA LYS A 63 -4.94 2.84 -1.56
C LYS A 63 -4.51 2.13 -2.83
N ARG A 64 -5.41 2.13 -3.82
CA ARG A 64 -5.19 1.52 -5.13
C ARG A 64 -4.82 2.54 -6.21
N TYR A 65 -4.05 2.09 -7.17
CA TYR A 65 -3.59 2.84 -8.33
C TYR A 65 -3.76 1.99 -9.59
N ASP A 66 -4.12 2.65 -10.68
CA ASP A 66 -4.33 2.08 -12.02
C ASP A 66 -3.07 2.12 -12.88
N ALA A 67 -2.00 2.79 -12.43
CA ALA A 67 -0.77 2.97 -13.16
C ALA A 67 0.47 2.81 -12.27
N TYR A 68 1.56 2.32 -12.86
CA TYR A 68 2.84 2.05 -12.18
C TYR A 68 3.43 3.33 -11.56
N ASP A 69 3.54 4.40 -12.35
CA ASP A 69 4.12 5.67 -11.88
C ASP A 69 3.31 6.27 -10.74
N LYS A 70 1.97 6.24 -10.84
CA LYS A 70 1.09 6.68 -9.74
C LYS A 70 1.28 5.87 -8.46
N ALA A 71 1.62 4.58 -8.58
CA ALA A 71 1.89 3.73 -7.43
C ALA A 71 3.22 4.08 -6.75
N ILE A 72 4.24 4.45 -7.53
CA ILE A 72 5.51 4.96 -7.01
C ILE A 72 5.30 6.29 -6.27
N ASP A 73 4.65 7.25 -6.94
CA ASP A 73 4.35 8.56 -6.36
C ASP A 73 3.48 8.41 -5.10
N GLY A 74 2.51 7.50 -5.15
CA GLY A 74 1.66 7.15 -4.03
C GLY A 74 2.41 6.56 -2.86
N HIS A 75 3.37 5.65 -3.11
CA HIS A 75 4.23 5.09 -2.07
C HIS A 75 5.08 6.18 -1.39
N GLN A 76 5.71 7.04 -2.19
CA GLN A 76 6.53 8.13 -1.70
C GLN A 76 5.71 9.12 -0.87
N TYR A 77 4.53 9.51 -1.36
CA TYR A 77 3.60 10.36 -0.62
C TYR A 77 3.24 9.75 0.74
N VAL A 78 2.99 8.44 0.80
CA VAL A 78 2.67 7.75 2.05
C VAL A 78 3.83 7.78 3.04
N ILE A 79 5.07 7.58 2.58
CA ILE A 79 6.26 7.70 3.42
C ILE A 79 6.35 9.11 4.02
N GLU A 80 6.23 10.14 3.19
CA GLU A 80 6.36 11.54 3.60
C GLU A 80 5.25 11.99 4.55
N ASN A 81 4.05 11.42 4.41
CA ASN A 81 2.86 11.82 5.15
C ASN A 81 2.41 10.79 6.20
N ILE A 82 3.24 9.79 6.50
CA ILE A 82 2.89 8.65 7.38
C ILE A 82 2.34 9.10 8.72
N LYS A 83 2.91 10.14 9.34
CA LYS A 83 2.45 10.67 10.63
C LYS A 83 1.00 11.14 10.58
N ASN A 84 0.62 11.84 9.51
CA ASN A 84 -0.75 12.34 9.33
C ASN A 84 -1.73 11.21 9.00
N ILE A 85 -1.30 10.25 8.18
CA ILE A 85 -2.11 9.09 7.82
C ILE A 85 -2.41 8.24 9.05
N VAL A 86 -1.39 7.93 9.85
CA VAL A 86 -1.54 7.16 11.10
C VAL A 86 -2.46 7.87 12.07
N LYS A 87 -2.26 9.17 12.32
CA LYS A 87 -3.12 9.94 13.22
C LYS A 87 -4.58 9.89 12.81
N LYS A 88 -4.88 10.15 11.54
CA LYS A 88 -6.25 10.06 11.01
C LYS A 88 -6.84 8.67 11.15
N SER A 89 -6.05 7.61 10.95
CA SER A 89 -6.54 6.24 11.13
C SER A 89 -6.93 5.96 12.57
N LEU A 90 -6.19 6.48 13.56
CA LEU A 90 -6.45 6.27 14.98
C LEU A 90 -7.62 7.12 15.50
N GLU A 91 -7.93 8.24 14.85
CA GLU A 91 -9.10 9.09 15.18
C GLU A 91 -10.43 8.49 14.71
N ASN A 92 -10.38 7.52 13.80
CA ASN A 92 -11.57 6.82 13.25
C ASN A 92 -11.80 5.43 13.87
N GLU A 93 -10.98 5.02 14.85
CA GLU A 93 -11.16 3.82 15.71
C GLU A 93 -11.97 4.18 16.96
#